data_AF-A0A7J8V5U4-F1
#
_entry.id   AF-A0A7J8V5U4-F1
#
_cell.length_a   1.000
_cell.length_b   1.000
_cell.length_c   1.000
_cell.angle_alpha   90.00
_cell.angle_beta   90.00
_cell.angle_gamma   90.00
#
_symmetry.space_group_name_H-M   'P 1'
#
loop_
_entity.id
_entity.type
_entity.pdbx_description
1 polymer ?
#
loop_
_entity_poly.entity_id
_entity_poly.type
_entity_poly.pdbx_seq_one_letter_code
_entity_poly.pdbx_strand_id
1 'polypeptide(L)'
;MATSPETLCCFCPAPFRQFVEHVVNLKFDEEPNYAKYISLFDGIVGPNPDIRPINTDGAQKLMYQVGQKRGRLTMEEDEDEQPKKKVRMGMPATQWISVYNARRPMKQRYHYNVADVRLPQHIEKGNEDGLFISCVASCSNLWALIMDAGTGFTAQVYELSAYFLHKVACV
;
A
#
# COMPACT_ATOMS: atom_id res chain seq x y z
N MET A 1 -11.35 -14.92 -20.95
CA MET A 1 -10.82 -13.67 -20.36
C MET A 1 -9.41 -13.96 -19.87
N ALA A 2 -8.39 -13.87 -20.74
CA ALA A 2 -7.01 -14.04 -20.31
C ALA A 2 -6.48 -12.67 -19.89
N THR A 3 -6.27 -12.45 -18.60
CA THR A 3 -5.58 -11.25 -18.09
C THR A 3 -4.11 -11.33 -18.53
N SER A 4 -3.62 -10.34 -19.27
CA SER A 4 -2.26 -10.38 -19.80
C SER A 4 -1.20 -10.19 -18.69
N PRO A 5 0.03 -10.71 -18.87
CA PRO A 5 1.14 -10.46 -17.95
C PRO A 5 1.41 -8.97 -17.70
N GLU A 6 1.21 -8.12 -18.71
CA GLU A 6 1.34 -6.66 -18.57
C GLU A 6 0.32 -6.08 -17.59
N THR A 7 -0.91 -6.60 -17.62
CA THR A 7 -1.99 -6.16 -16.73
C THR A 7 -1.71 -6.60 -15.29
N LEU A 8 -1.23 -7.83 -15.10
CA LEU A 8 -0.88 -8.38 -13.78
C LEU A 8 0.36 -7.72 -13.17
N CYS A 9 1.35 -7.39 -14.00
CA CYS A 9 2.65 -6.87 -13.57
C CYS A 9 2.81 -5.35 -13.80
N CYS A 10 1.72 -4.61 -14.03
CA CYS A 10 1.77 -3.17 -14.35
C CYS A 10 2.50 -2.30 -13.31
N PHE A 11 2.58 -2.78 -12.06
CA PHE A 11 3.30 -2.13 -10.96
C PHE A 11 4.46 -2.98 -10.43
N CYS A 12 4.89 -4.01 -11.15
CA CYS A 12 5.96 -4.88 -10.70
C CYS A 12 7.29 -4.51 -11.40
N PRO A 13 8.44 -4.71 -10.74
CA PRO A 13 9.74 -4.61 -11.38
C PRO A 13 9.84 -5.53 -12.61
N ALA A 14 10.68 -5.16 -13.58
CA ALA A 14 10.86 -5.93 -14.82
C ALA A 14 11.09 -7.44 -14.62
N PRO A 15 11.86 -7.91 -13.61
CA PRO A 15 12.01 -9.34 -13.31
C PRO A 15 10.71 -10.09 -13.07
N PHE A 16 9.72 -9.49 -12.40
CA PHE A 16 8.43 -10.13 -12.15
C PHE A 16 7.64 -10.31 -13.45
N ARG A 17 7.68 -9.31 -14.34
CA ARG A 17 7.02 -9.39 -15.64
C ARG A 17 7.62 -10.50 -16.50
N GLN A 18 8.96 -10.57 -16.55
CA GLN A 18 9.69 -11.61 -17.28
C GLN A 18 9.43 -13.01 -16.71
N PHE A 19 9.35 -13.13 -15.38
CA PHE A 19 9.00 -14.39 -14.72
C PHE A 19 7.59 -14.85 -15.07
N VAL A 20 6.59 -13.97 -14.95
CA VAL A 20 5.19 -14.30 -15.27
C VAL A 20 5.07 -14.69 -16.74
N GLU A 21 5.70 -13.95 -17.65
CA GLU A 21 5.73 -14.28 -19.09
C GLU A 21 6.31 -15.68 -19.35
N HIS A 22 7.33 -16.10 -18.61
CA HIS A 22 7.85 -17.46 -18.74
C HIS A 22 6.91 -18.51 -18.16
N VAL A 23 6.35 -18.29 -16.97
CA VAL A 23 5.54 -19.30 -16.28
C VAL A 23 4.18 -19.52 -16.94
N VAL A 24 3.54 -18.47 -17.45
CA VAL A 24 2.23 -18.60 -18.13
C VAL A 24 2.32 -19.32 -19.47
N ASN A 25 3.52 -19.37 -20.06
CA ASN A 25 3.78 -20.02 -21.34
C ASN A 25 4.39 -21.43 -21.21
N LEU A 26 4.60 -21.93 -19.98
CA LEU A 26 5.08 -23.29 -19.74
C LEU A 26 4.04 -24.32 -20.21
N LYS A 27 4.50 -25.36 -20.90
CA LYS A 27 3.66 -26.51 -21.24
C LYS A 27 3.54 -27.45 -20.04
N PHE A 28 2.49 -28.28 -20.05
CA PHE A 28 2.23 -29.24 -18.97
C PHE A 28 3.40 -30.19 -18.69
N ASP A 29 4.07 -30.68 -19.74
CA ASP A 29 5.20 -31.61 -19.63
C ASP A 29 6.57 -30.91 -19.63
N GLU A 30 6.61 -29.58 -19.65
CA GLU A 30 7.86 -28.80 -19.70
C GLU A 30 8.40 -28.56 -18.28
N GLU A 31 9.63 -28.98 -18.02
CA GLU A 31 10.29 -28.71 -16.74
C GLU A 31 10.64 -27.21 -16.62
N PRO A 32 10.22 -26.52 -15.54
CA PRO A 32 10.53 -25.11 -15.35
C PRO A 32 12.04 -24.87 -15.17
N ASN A 33 12.58 -23.87 -15.85
CA ASN A 33 13.99 -23.49 -15.67
C ASN A 33 14.17 -22.62 -14.41
N TYR A 34 14.22 -23.28 -13.25
CA TYR A 34 14.37 -22.63 -11.94
C TYR A 34 15.63 -21.77 -11.84
N ALA A 35 16.76 -22.24 -12.38
CA ALA A 35 18.01 -21.49 -12.35
C ALA A 35 17.86 -20.13 -13.06
N LYS A 36 17.24 -20.13 -14.25
CA LYS A 36 16.92 -18.90 -14.98
C LYS A 36 15.99 -18.00 -14.19
N TYR A 37 14.91 -18.53 -13.62
CA TYR A 37 13.94 -17.72 -12.87
C TYR A 37 14.53 -17.07 -11.62
N ILE A 38 15.38 -17.79 -10.89
CA ILE A 38 16.08 -17.25 -9.72
C ILE A 38 17.00 -16.09 -10.15
N SER A 39 17.73 -16.25 -11.26
CA SER A 39 18.67 -15.23 -11.74
C SER A 39 18.01 -13.90 -12.14
N LEU A 40 16.74 -13.92 -12.54
CA LEU A 40 15.98 -12.69 -12.84
C LEU A 40 15.93 -11.73 -11.64
N PHE A 41 15.93 -12.27 -10.41
CA PHE A 41 15.76 -11.49 -9.19
C PHE A 41 17.07 -11.10 -8.50
N ASP A 42 18.23 -11.52 -9.01
CA ASP A 42 19.53 -11.23 -8.38
C ASP A 42 19.79 -9.72 -8.23
N GLY A 43 19.33 -8.91 -9.20
CA GLY A 43 19.41 -7.44 -9.12
C GLY A 43 18.49 -6.79 -8.08
N ILE A 44 17.41 -7.48 -7.66
CA ILE A 44 16.44 -6.97 -6.66
C ILE A 44 16.80 -7.47 -5.26
N VAL A 45 17.19 -8.74 -5.15
CA VAL A 45 17.41 -9.44 -3.88
C VAL A 45 18.87 -9.33 -3.42
N GLY A 46 19.77 -8.95 -4.32
CA GLY A 46 21.20 -8.86 -4.08
C GLY A 46 21.94 -10.15 -4.45
N PRO A 47 23.20 -10.04 -4.90
CA PRO A 47 23.97 -11.17 -5.40
C PRO A 47 24.41 -12.14 -4.29
N ASN A 48 24.47 -11.69 -3.04
CA ASN A 48 24.96 -12.51 -1.94
C ASN A 48 23.78 -13.19 -1.20
N PRO A 49 23.68 -14.53 -1.22
CA PRO A 49 22.61 -15.27 -0.54
C PRO A 49 22.61 -15.09 0.98
N ASP A 50 23.74 -14.77 1.60
CA ASP A 50 23.88 -14.66 3.07
C ASP A 50 23.33 -13.34 3.64
N ILE A 51 23.15 -12.32 2.80
CA ILE A 51 22.51 -11.05 3.15
C ILE A 51 21.05 -10.99 2.69
N ARG A 52 20.56 -12.02 1.98
CA ARG A 52 19.15 -12.14 1.66
C ARG A 52 18.41 -12.29 2.99
N PRO A 53 17.27 -11.61 3.18
CA PRO A 53 16.53 -11.76 4.41
C PRO A 53 15.98 -13.19 4.53
N ILE A 54 16.76 -14.07 5.16
CA ILE A 54 16.42 -15.44 5.48
C ILE A 54 16.10 -15.49 6.97
N ASN A 55 14.92 -16.02 7.26
CA ASN A 55 14.39 -16.29 8.59
C ASN A 55 15.35 -17.22 9.35
N THR A 56 16.17 -16.64 10.22
CA THR A 56 17.03 -17.36 11.17
C THR A 56 16.40 -17.31 12.56
N ASP A 57 16.75 -18.27 13.43
CA ASP A 57 16.27 -18.37 14.83
C ASP A 57 16.41 -17.06 15.64
N GLY A 58 17.34 -16.17 15.23
CA GLY A 58 17.48 -14.81 15.76
C GLY A 58 16.28 -13.87 15.47
N ALA A 59 15.62 -14.01 14.31
CA ALA A 59 14.41 -13.28 13.97
C ALA A 59 13.23 -13.71 14.86
N GLN A 60 13.12 -15.00 15.19
CA GLN A 60 12.14 -15.52 16.17
C GLN A 60 12.41 -15.00 17.59
N LYS A 61 13.67 -14.96 18.03
CA LYS A 61 14.05 -14.39 19.34
C LYS A 61 13.72 -12.90 19.49
N LEU A 62 13.83 -12.11 18.42
CA LEU A 62 13.40 -10.71 18.43
C LEU A 62 11.87 -10.59 18.57
N MET A 63 11.08 -11.49 17.98
CA MET A 63 9.62 -11.49 18.15
C MET A 63 9.21 -11.72 19.61
N TYR A 64 9.95 -12.55 20.36
CA TYR A 64 9.74 -12.73 21.80
C TYR A 64 10.20 -11.51 22.66
N GLN A 65 11.06 -10.63 22.14
CA GLN A 65 11.46 -9.38 22.82
C GLN A 65 10.58 -8.18 22.46
N VAL A 66 9.84 -8.24 21.35
CA VAL A 66 8.78 -7.25 21.02
C VAL A 66 7.56 -7.52 21.91
N GLY A 67 7.71 -7.13 23.17
CA GLY A 67 6.72 -7.26 24.24
C GLY A 67 7.21 -6.69 25.57
N GLN A 68 8.53 -6.61 25.78
CA GLN A 68 9.14 -6.09 27.02
C GLN A 68 9.44 -4.59 27.03
N LYS A 69 9.20 -3.84 25.94
CA LYS A 69 9.46 -2.38 25.87
C LYS A 69 8.33 -1.51 26.45
N ARG A 70 7.78 -1.90 27.60
CA ARG A 70 7.20 -0.96 28.58
C ARG A 70 8.06 -0.96 29.85
N GLY A 71 9.36 -0.77 29.67
CA GLY A 71 10.31 -0.53 30.75
C GLY A 71 11.11 0.72 30.42
N ARG A 72 10.81 1.82 31.11
CA ARG A 72 11.56 3.08 31.07
C ARG A 72 12.99 2.79 31.53
N LEU A 73 13.96 2.83 30.61
CA LEU A 73 15.37 2.91 30.97
C LEU A 73 15.77 4.38 30.92
N THR A 74 15.94 4.93 32.11
CA THR A 74 16.60 6.20 32.42
C THR A 74 18.04 6.17 31.93
N MET A 75 18.42 7.15 31.11
CA MET A 75 19.77 7.71 31.14
C MET A 75 19.62 9.22 31.10
N GLU A 76 20.25 9.86 32.07
CA GLU A 76 20.23 11.29 32.38
C GLU A 76 21.05 12.09 31.35
N GLU A 77 20.54 13.32 31.12
CA GLU A 77 21.15 14.61 30.72
C GLU A 77 22.52 14.62 30.00
N ASP A 78 22.68 15.30 28.86
CA ASP A 78 22.97 16.75 28.84
C ASP A 78 22.45 17.51 27.59
N GLU A 79 22.34 18.83 27.78
CA GLU A 79 21.66 19.88 27.00
C GLU A 79 22.32 20.34 25.67
N ASP A 80 21.51 21.11 24.92
CA ASP A 80 21.85 22.13 23.92
C ASP A 80 22.30 21.74 22.49
N GLU A 81 21.34 21.58 21.58
CA GLU A 81 21.30 22.31 20.29
C GLU A 81 19.97 22.11 19.53
N GLN A 82 19.52 23.16 18.84
CA GLN A 82 18.28 23.29 18.03
C GLN A 82 17.79 22.03 17.27
N PRO A 83 16.46 21.85 17.10
CA PRO A 83 15.88 20.66 16.47
C PRO A 83 16.04 20.70 14.95
N LYS A 84 17.20 20.29 14.45
CA LYS A 84 17.34 19.82 13.06
C LYS A 84 16.71 18.43 13.00
N LYS A 85 15.79 18.20 12.05
CA LYS A 85 15.15 16.89 11.81
C LYS A 85 16.22 15.84 11.51
N LYS A 86 16.75 15.19 12.56
CA LYS A 86 17.54 13.97 12.45
C LYS A 86 16.58 12.87 12.04
N VAL A 87 16.66 12.43 10.79
CA VAL A 87 16.05 11.17 10.36
C VAL A 87 16.67 10.11 11.26
N ARG A 88 15.88 9.60 12.21
CA ARG A 88 16.30 8.56 13.13
C ARG A 88 16.48 7.28 12.32
N MET A 89 17.68 7.06 11.79
CA MET A 89 18.10 5.76 11.31
C MET A 89 18.18 4.84 12.54
N GLY A 90 17.16 3.99 12.69
CA GLY A 90 17.18 2.89 13.66
C GLY A 90 18.33 1.92 13.36
N MET A 91 18.66 1.10 14.36
CA MET A 91 19.79 0.16 14.33
C MET A 91 19.78 -0.73 13.07
N PRO A 92 20.94 -1.00 12.46
CA PRO A 92 21.04 -1.68 11.18
C PRO A 92 20.89 -3.20 11.34
N ALA A 93 19.65 -3.69 11.47
CA ALA A 93 19.28 -5.10 11.24
C ALA A 93 17.79 -5.34 11.56
N THR A 94 16.85 -4.92 10.69
CA THR A 94 15.43 -5.31 10.83
C THR A 94 14.61 -5.31 9.53
N GLN A 95 15.22 -5.14 8.35
CA GLN A 95 14.48 -5.30 7.09
C GLN A 95 14.59 -6.74 6.59
N TRP A 96 13.74 -7.62 7.14
CA TRP A 96 13.56 -8.99 6.63
C TRP A 96 12.55 -9.05 5.47
N ILE A 97 11.99 -7.90 5.07
CA ILE A 97 11.08 -7.74 3.93
C ILE A 97 11.58 -6.56 3.09
N SER A 98 11.82 -6.82 1.81
CA SER A 98 11.96 -5.76 0.82
C SER A 98 10.59 -5.37 0.31
N VAL A 99 10.11 -4.18 0.67
CA VAL A 99 8.83 -3.63 0.20
C VAL A 99 9.09 -2.82 -1.07
N TYR A 100 8.67 -3.35 -2.22
CA TYR A 100 8.64 -2.57 -3.45
C TYR A 100 7.33 -1.79 -3.53
N ASN A 101 7.41 -0.46 -3.32
CA ASN A 101 6.27 0.42 -3.54
C ASN A 101 6.41 1.13 -4.89
N ALA A 102 5.80 0.55 -5.91
CA ALA A 102 5.80 1.12 -7.27
C ALA A 102 4.92 2.38 -7.38
N ARG A 103 3.95 2.53 -6.46
CA ARG A 103 3.04 3.65 -6.48
C ARG A 103 3.74 4.84 -5.85
N ARG A 104 3.69 5.98 -6.55
CA ARG A 104 4.07 7.26 -5.94
C ARG A 104 3.19 7.47 -4.70
N PRO A 105 3.75 7.99 -3.59
CA PRO A 105 2.96 8.36 -2.44
C PRO A 105 1.78 9.22 -2.88
N MET A 106 0.56 8.77 -2.57
CA MET A 106 -0.67 9.42 -2.99
C MET A 106 -1.30 10.11 -1.79
N LYS A 107 -1.65 11.40 -1.94
CA LYS A 107 -2.42 12.11 -0.91
C LYS A 107 -3.82 11.50 -0.90
N GLN A 108 -4.18 10.87 0.21
CA GLN A 108 -5.45 10.18 0.39
C GLN A 108 -6.07 10.59 1.73
N ARG A 109 -7.40 10.71 1.76
CA ARG A 109 -8.19 10.99 2.96
C ARG A 109 -9.38 10.04 2.99
N TYR A 110 -9.58 9.41 4.14
CA TYR A 110 -10.71 8.51 4.36
C TYR A 110 -11.55 9.01 5.53
N HIS A 111 -12.86 8.86 5.38
CA HIS A 111 -13.84 9.11 6.44
C HIS A 111 -14.77 7.90 6.52
N TYR A 112 -15.09 7.47 7.74
CA TYR A 112 -16.01 6.37 8.00
C TYR A 112 -17.00 6.79 9.08
N ASN A 113 -18.15 6.12 9.14
CA ASN A 113 -19.26 6.48 10.03
C ASN A 113 -19.72 7.94 9.83
N VAL A 114 -19.73 8.41 8.58
CA VAL A 114 -20.18 9.76 8.23
C VAL A 114 -21.69 9.74 8.03
N ALA A 115 -22.42 10.52 8.83
CA ALA A 115 -23.85 10.73 8.59
C ALA A 115 -24.07 11.62 7.35
N ASP A 116 -25.19 11.43 6.66
CA ASP A 116 -25.61 12.18 5.47
C ASP A 116 -25.36 13.69 5.58
N VAL A 117 -25.76 14.28 6.71
CA VAL A 117 -25.64 15.73 6.99
C VAL A 117 -24.19 16.25 7.01
N ARG A 118 -23.21 15.38 7.25
CA ARG A 118 -21.79 15.75 7.32
C ARG A 118 -21.03 15.43 6.03
N LEU A 119 -21.63 14.66 5.13
CA LEU A 119 -21.00 14.23 3.90
C LEU A 119 -20.56 15.44 3.02
N PRO A 120 -21.39 16.48 2.81
CA PRO A 120 -21.00 17.64 2.00
C PRO A 120 -19.75 18.35 2.54
N GLN A 121 -19.67 18.53 3.87
CA GLN A 121 -18.52 19.18 4.52
C GLN A 121 -17.22 18.43 4.29
N HIS A 122 -17.26 17.09 4.32
CA HIS A 122 -16.10 16.26 4.06
C HIS A 122 -15.66 16.32 2.60
N ILE A 123 -16.62 16.37 1.67
CA ILE A 123 -16.36 16.45 0.23
C ILE A 123 -15.82 17.84 -0.15
N GLU A 124 -16.43 18.93 0.32
CA GLU A 124 -15.96 20.30 0.07
C GLU A 124 -14.53 20.50 0.54
N LYS A 125 -14.24 20.10 1.78
CA LYS A 125 -12.87 20.15 2.33
C LYS A 125 -11.90 19.24 1.56
N GLY A 126 -12.39 18.14 0.99
CA GLY A 126 -11.62 17.28 0.09
C GLY A 126 -11.25 17.98 -1.20
N ASN A 127 -12.25 18.59 -1.84
CA ASN A 127 -12.11 19.30 -3.11
C ASN A 127 -11.17 20.51 -2.98
N GLU A 128 -11.26 21.28 -1.90
CA GLU A 128 -10.32 22.38 -1.57
C GLU A 128 -8.87 21.89 -1.48
N ASP A 129 -8.69 20.64 -1.03
CA ASP A 129 -7.39 19.97 -0.87
C ASP A 129 -6.89 19.27 -2.15
N GLY A 130 -7.65 19.36 -3.26
CA GLY A 130 -7.39 18.64 -4.51
C GLY A 130 -7.62 17.13 -4.41
N LEU A 131 -8.48 16.69 -3.50
CA LEU A 131 -8.84 15.28 -3.30
C LEU A 131 -10.25 15.03 -3.82
N PHE A 132 -10.37 14.10 -4.76
CA PHE A 132 -11.67 13.72 -5.33
C PHE A 132 -12.08 12.35 -4.83
N ILE A 133 -13.40 12.11 -4.76
CA ILE A 133 -13.98 10.85 -4.32
C ILE A 133 -13.59 9.75 -5.32
N SER A 134 -12.91 8.72 -4.84
CA SER A 134 -12.54 7.54 -5.64
C SER A 134 -13.39 6.32 -5.33
N CYS A 135 -13.76 6.14 -4.06
CA CYS A 135 -14.62 5.04 -3.61
C CYS A 135 -15.61 5.51 -2.55
N VAL A 136 -16.82 4.94 -2.58
CA VAL A 136 -17.86 5.16 -1.57
C VAL A 136 -18.51 3.83 -1.18
N ALA A 137 -18.92 3.75 0.08
CA ALA A 137 -19.80 2.69 0.57
C ALA A 137 -20.80 3.30 1.56
N SER A 138 -21.99 2.73 1.64
CA SER A 138 -23.02 3.16 2.59
C SER A 138 -23.71 1.95 3.21
N CYS A 139 -23.97 2.01 4.51
CA CYS A 139 -24.76 1.03 5.25
C CYS A 139 -25.43 1.73 6.44
N SER A 140 -26.72 1.45 6.66
CA SER A 140 -27.49 2.02 7.79
C SER A 140 -27.38 3.55 7.91
N ASN A 141 -27.50 4.27 6.79
CA ASN A 141 -27.39 5.74 6.70
C ASN A 141 -26.04 6.31 7.19
N LEU A 142 -24.99 5.48 7.15
CA LEU A 142 -23.62 5.88 7.40
C LEU A 142 -22.77 5.61 6.17
N TRP A 143 -21.87 6.54 5.89
CA TRP A 143 -21.00 6.50 4.74
C TRP A 143 -19.56 6.23 5.14
N ALA A 144 -18.90 5.47 4.27
CA ALA A 144 -17.46 5.41 4.16
C ALA A 144 -17.06 6.04 2.82
N LEU A 145 -16.17 7.04 2.88
CA LEU A 145 -15.71 7.83 1.76
C LEU A 145 -14.18 7.73 1.68
N ILE A 146 -13.67 7.43 0.50
CA ILE A 146 -12.25 7.51 0.18
C ILE A 146 -12.07 8.58 -0.90
N MET A 147 -11.18 9.53 -0.63
CA MET A 147 -10.79 10.55 -1.59
C MET A 147 -9.29 10.55 -1.79
N ASP A 148 -8.83 10.78 -3.00
CA ASP A 148 -7.41 10.89 -3.31
C ASP A 148 -7.10 11.82 -4.47
N ALA A 149 -5.84 12.26 -4.54
CA ALA A 149 -5.31 13.11 -5.60
C ALA A 149 -4.85 12.31 -6.85
N GLY A 150 -4.90 10.97 -6.79
CA GLY A 150 -4.41 10.09 -7.85
C GLY A 150 -5.47 9.69 -8.87
N THR A 151 -6.71 10.12 -8.70
CA THR A 151 -7.83 9.84 -9.61
C THR A 151 -7.65 10.40 -11.03
N GLY A 152 -6.86 11.47 -11.16
CA GLY A 152 -6.73 12.22 -12.42
C GLY A 152 -7.95 13.08 -12.76
N PHE A 153 -8.90 13.22 -11.84
CA PHE A 153 -10.07 14.09 -12.02
C PHE A 153 -9.68 15.57 -11.86
N THR A 154 -10.35 16.43 -12.62
CA THR A 154 -10.23 17.90 -12.51
C THR A 154 -11.50 18.54 -11.96
N ALA A 155 -12.63 17.84 -12.06
CA ALA A 155 -13.93 18.22 -11.51
C ALA A 155 -14.71 16.96 -11.17
N GLN A 156 -15.62 17.05 -10.20
CA GLN A 156 -16.50 15.97 -9.79
C GLN A 156 -17.87 16.53 -9.38
N VAL A 157 -18.92 15.84 -9.80
CA VAL A 157 -20.30 16.12 -9.39
C VAL A 157 -20.78 14.94 -8.57
N TYR A 158 -21.53 15.22 -7.50
CA TYR A 158 -22.16 14.20 -6.67
C TYR A 158 -23.57 14.66 -6.30
N GLU A 159 -24.47 13.71 -6.13
CA GLU A 159 -25.84 13.94 -5.66
C GLU A 159 -26.16 12.92 -4.57
N LEU A 160 -26.62 13.39 -3.42
CA LEU A 160 -27.07 12.53 -2.33
C LEU A 160 -28.57 12.30 -2.49
N SER A 161 -28.96 11.09 -2.88
CA SER A 161 -30.36 10.70 -2.96
C SER A 161 -30.84 10.10 -1.64
N ALA A 162 -32.03 10.50 -1.20
CA ALA A 162 -32.73 9.86 -0.09
C ALA A 162 -33.25 8.45 -0.45
N TYR A 163 -33.22 8.09 -1.73
CA TYR A 163 -33.71 6.82 -2.24
C TYR A 163 -32.59 6.09 -2.97
N PHE A 164 -32.41 4.81 -2.66
CA PHE A 164 -31.38 3.97 -3.27
C PHE A 164 -31.52 3.84 -4.80
N LEU A 165 -32.76 3.92 -5.32
CA LEU A 165 -33.07 3.95 -6.75
C LEU A 165 -34.23 4.92 -7.00
N HIS A 166 -34.10 5.75 -8.03
CA HIS A 166 -35.23 6.53 -8.53
C HIS A 166 -36.28 5.57 -9.06
N LYS A 167 -37.53 5.69 -8.59
CA LYS A 167 -38.66 5.01 -9.26
C LYS A 167 -38.79 5.63 -10.64
N VAL A 168 -38.43 4.90 -11.69
CA VAL A 168 -38.79 5.26 -13.06
C VAL A 168 -40.30 5.06 -13.16
N ALA A 169 -41.06 6.15 -13.18
CA ALA A 169 -42.43 6.09 -13.64
C ALA A 169 -42.36 5.84 -15.16
N CYS A 170 -42.64 4.61 -15.58
CA CYS A 170 -42.94 4.34 -16.98
C CYS A 170 -44.25 5.10 -17.30
N VAL A 171 -44.14 6.13 -18.13
CA VAL A 171 -45.29 6.82 -18.74
C VAL A 171 -45.63 6.12 -20.05
#